data_AF-A0A527H7F1-F1
#
_entry.id   AF-A0A527H7F1-F1
#
_cell.length_a   1.000
_cell.length_b   1.000
_cell.length_c   1.000
_cell.angle_alpha   90.00
_cell.angle_beta   90.00
_cell.angle_gamma   90.00
#
_symmetry.space_group_name_H-M   'P 1'
#
loop_
_entity.id
_entity.type
_entity.pdbx_description
1 polymer ?
#
loop_
_entity_poly.entity_id
_entity_poly.type
_entity_poly.pdbx_seq_one_letter_code
_entity_poly.pdbx_strand_id
1 'polypeptide(L)' 'MAQPYVGEIRMFAGNFAPAGWMFCEGQLLPISENETLFQLIGTTYGGDGQSTFALPDLQGRVPLHQGSGF' A
#
# COMPACT_ATOMS: atom_id res chain seq x y z
N MET A 1 -20.32 -8.40 4.95
CA MET A 1 -19.30 -7.36 4.69
C MET A 1 -18.42 -7.88 3.56
N ALA A 2 -18.12 -7.06 2.55
CA ALA A 2 -17.26 -7.49 1.44
C ALA A 2 -15.83 -7.74 1.97
N GLN A 3 -15.27 -8.89 1.63
CA GLN A 3 -13.90 -9.25 1.97
C GLN A 3 -12.95 -8.29 1.23
N PRO A 4 -12.02 -7.61 1.92
CA PRO A 4 -11.09 -6.68 1.27
C PRO A 4 -10.12 -7.44 0.36
N TYR A 5 -9.65 -6.76 -0.69
CA TYR A 5 -8.59 -7.28 -1.56
C TYR A 5 -7.21 -6.86 -1.03
N VAL A 6 -6.21 -7.71 -1.25
CA VAL A 6 -4.80 -7.33 -1.00
C VAL A 6 -4.44 -6.18 -1.95
N GLY A 7 -3.83 -5.13 -1.42
CA GLY A 7 -3.51 -3.91 -2.20
C GLY A 7 -4.64 -2.87 -2.23
N GLU A 8 -5.77 -3.12 -1.59
CA GLU A 8 -6.83 -2.13 -1.46
C GLU A 8 -6.40 -0.97 -0.54
N ILE A 9 -6.68 0.27 -0.96
CA ILE A 9 -6.47 1.47 -0.14
C ILE A 9 -7.84 1.95 0.35
N ARG A 10 -7.97 2.14 1.67
CA ARG A 10 -9.18 2.69 2.30
C ARG A 10 -8.84 3.87 3.19
N MET A 11 -9.68 4.91 3.12
CA MET A 11 -9.64 5.99 4.10
C MET A 11 -10.02 5.43 5.47
N PHE A 12 -9.21 5.73 6.48
CA PHE A 12 -9.38 5.21 7.82
C PHE A 12 -9.28 6.35 8.83
N ALA A 13 -10.25 6.43 9.75
CA ALA A 13 -10.36 7.51 10.73
C ALA A 13 -9.65 7.22 12.07
N GLY A 14 -9.12 6.01 12.25
CA GLY A 14 -8.41 5.61 13.47
C GLY A 14 -6.91 5.87 13.40
N ASN A 15 -6.24 5.77 14.55
CA ASN A 15 -4.79 6.01 14.70
C ASN A 15 -3.95 4.72 14.86
N PHE A 16 -4.54 3.55 14.62
CA PHE A 16 -3.84 2.27 14.62
C PHE A 16 -4.27 1.44 13.41
N ALA A 17 -3.33 0.79 12.73
CA ALA A 17 -3.66 -0.06 11.60
C ALA A 17 -4.38 -1.33 12.11
N PRO A 18 -5.58 -1.66 11.60
CA PRO A 18 -6.23 -2.93 11.90
C PRO A 18 -5.39 -4.12 11.44
N ALA A 19 -5.65 -5.31 11.99
CA ALA A 19 -4.95 -6.53 11.57
C ALA A 19 -5.09 -6.77 10.05
N GLY A 20 -3.96 -7.02 9.38
CA GLY A 20 -3.90 -7.19 7.92
C GLY A 20 -3.86 -5.89 7.12
N TRP A 21 -3.79 -4.73 7.79
CA TRP A 21 -3.65 -3.42 7.16
C TRP A 21 -2.38 -2.73 7.64
N MET A 22 -1.89 -1.79 6.82
CA MET A 22 -0.81 -0.89 7.16
C MET A 22 -1.16 0.50 6.65
N PHE A 23 -0.67 1.54 7.34
CA PHE A 23 -0.84 2.91 6.86
C PHE A 23 0.01 3.15 5.62
N CYS A 24 -0.45 4.03 4.72
CA CYS A 24 0.31 4.46 3.55
C CYS A 24 1.27 5.60 3.93
N GLU A 25 2.38 5.27 4.61
CA GLU A 25 3.39 6.21 5.11
C GLU A 25 4.78 5.98 4.51
N GLY A 26 4.86 5.32 3.34
CA GLY A 26 6.14 5.11 2.66
C GLY A 26 7.08 4.08 3.29
N GLN A 27 6.63 3.31 4.29
CA GLN A 27 7.51 2.34 4.96
C GLN A 27 8.00 1.23 4.00
N LEU A 28 9.24 0.77 4.25
CA LEU A 28 9.81 -0.41 3.61
C LEU A 28 9.35 -1.67 4.32
N LEU A 29 8.90 -2.65 3.55
CA LEU A 29 8.44 -3.94 4.02
C LEU A 29 9.27 -5.08 3.44
N PRO A 30 9.53 -6.14 4.21
CA PRO A 30 10.17 -7.34 3.69
C PRO A 30 9.25 -8.06 2.71
N ILE A 31 9.81 -8.42 1.55
CA ILE A 31 9.10 -9.17 0.49
C ILE A 31 8.67 -10.54 1.02
N SER A 32 9.53 -11.21 1.78
CA SER A 32 9.29 -12.56 2.32
C SER A 32 8.05 -12.69 3.20
N GLU A 33 7.59 -11.60 3.81
CA GLU A 33 6.38 -11.60 4.66
C GLU A 33 5.15 -11.06 3.93
N ASN A 34 5.33 -10.41 2.78
CA ASN A 34 4.28 -9.68 2.07
C ASN A 34 4.29 -10.00 0.56
N GLU A 35 4.59 -11.25 0.20
CA GLU A 35 4.80 -11.68 -1.19
C GLU A 35 3.63 -11.31 -2.10
N THR A 36 2.39 -11.57 -1.67
CA THR A 36 1.19 -11.25 -2.45
C THR A 36 1.07 -9.75 -2.74
N LEU A 37 1.36 -8.89 -1.77
CA LEU A 37 1.30 -7.45 -1.96
C LEU A 37 2.43 -6.98 -2.89
N PHE A 38 3.64 -7.52 -2.71
CA PHE A 38 4.76 -7.24 -3.61
C PHE A 38 4.46 -7.64 -5.06
N GLN A 39 3.84 -8.80 -5.31
CA GLN A 39 3.44 -9.21 -6.66
C GLN A 39 2.47 -8.22 -7.32
N LEU A 40 1.65 -7.51 -6.53
CA LEU A 40 0.68 -6.54 -7.04
C LEU A 40 1.26 -5.16 -7.30
N ILE A 41 2.09 -4.64 -6.39
CA ILE A 41 2.57 -3.25 -6.47
C ILE A 41 4.06 -3.13 -6.85
N GLY A 42 4.82 -4.21 -6.80
CA GLY A 42 6.25 -4.25 -7.07
C GLY A 42 7.03 -3.23 -6.23
N THR A 43 8.00 -2.59 -6.87
CA THR A 43 8.79 -1.49 -6.30
C THR A 43 8.28 -0.11 -6.73
N THR A 44 7.01 0.01 -7.15
CA THR A 44 6.43 1.25 -7.67
C THR A 44 6.63 2.45 -6.73
N TYR A 45 6.64 2.21 -5.42
CA TYR A 45 6.81 3.24 -4.40
C TYR A 45 8.22 3.25 -3.76
N GLY A 46 9.13 2.38 -4.22
CA GLY A 46 10.50 2.24 -3.70
C GLY A 46 10.85 0.83 -3.22
N GLY A 47 12.02 0.72 -2.58
CA GLY A 47 12.64 -0.55 -2.15
C GLY A 47 13.64 -1.10 -3.17
N ASP A 48 14.31 -2.19 -2.80
CA ASP A 48 15.37 -2.81 -3.61
C ASP A 48 14.85 -3.90 -4.58
N GLY A 49 13.59 -4.33 -4.42
CA GLY A 49 12.96 -5.37 -5.24
C GLY A 49 13.56 -6.76 -5.07
N GLN A 50 14.43 -6.96 -4.08
CA GLN A 50 15.09 -8.22 -3.76
C GLN A 50 14.74 -8.68 -2.36
N SER A 51 14.90 -7.79 -1.37
CA SER A 51 14.57 -8.01 0.02
C SER A 51 13.37 -7.19 0.47
N THR A 52 13.18 -6.00 -0.11
CA THR A 52 12.21 -5.01 0.34
C THR A 52 11.49 -4.32 -0.81
N PHE A 53 10.28 -3.83 -0.50
CA PHE A 53 9.50 -2.92 -1.33
C PHE A 53 8.86 -1.87 -0.43
N ALA A 54 8.48 -0.73 -0.99
CA ALA A 54 7.83 0.33 -0.23
C ALA A 54 6.32 0.38 -0.44
N LEU A 55 5.60 0.80 0.60
CA LEU A 55 4.20 1.22 0.50
C LEU A 55 4.08 2.65 -0.08
N PRO A 56 2.90 3.05 -0.58
CA PRO A 56 2.66 4.46 -0.92
C PRO A 56 2.86 5.36 0.30
N ASP A 57 3.27 6.59 0.06
CA ASP A 57 3.19 7.69 1.03
C ASP A 57 2.04 8.62 0.65
N LEU A 58 0.97 8.55 1.43
CA LEU A 58 -0.24 9.37 1.29
C LEU A 58 -0.39 10.38 2.44
N GLN A 59 0.63 10.61 3.26
CA GLN A 59 0.56 11.61 4.31
C GLN A 59 0.41 13.01 3.68
N GLY A 60 -0.66 13.72 4.03
CA GLY A 60 -1.00 15.02 3.43
C GLY A 60 -1.42 14.96 1.95
N ARG A 61 -1.74 13.77 1.42
CA ARG A 61 -2.17 13.56 0.03
C ARG A 61 -3.52 12.88 -0.03
N VAL A 62 -4.28 13.15 -1.10
CA VAL A 62 -5.55 12.48 -1.37
C VAL A 62 -5.38 11.60 -2.60
N PRO A 63 -5.72 10.30 -2.55
CA PRO A 63 -5.66 9.44 -3.72
C PRO A 63 -6.68 9.91 -4.77
N LEU A 64 -6.23 10.02 -6.01
CA LEU A 64 -7.04 10.37 -7.17
C LEU A 64 -6.95 9.25 -8.20
N HIS A 65 -8.05 9.04 -8.93
CA HIS A 65 -8.07 8.06 -10.00
C HIS A 65 -7.03 8.40 -11.07
N GLN A 66 -6.36 7.39 -11.61
CA GLN A 66 -5.39 7.58 -12.69
C GLN A 66 -6.14 7.79 -14.01
N GLY A 67 -5.94 8.95 -14.65
CA GLY A 67 -6.50 9.23 -15.97
C GLY A 67 -6.57 10.73 -16.25
N SER A 68 -6.68 11.10 -17.53
CA SER A 68 -6.74 12.51 -17.96
C SER A 68 -8.15 13.12 -17.97
N GLY A 69 -9.18 12.37 -17.54
CA GLY A 69 -10.58 12.78 -17.65
C GLY A 69 -11.04 12.84 -19.11
N PHE A 70 -12.02 12.01 -19.47
CA PHE A 70 -12.76 12.12 -20.73
C PHE A 70 -14.24 12.14 -20.41
#